data_AF-A0A2H3CCK4-F1
#
_entry.id   AF-A0A2H3CCK4-F1
#
_cell.length_a   1.000
_cell.length_b   1.000
_cell.length_c   1.000
_cell.angle_alpha   90.00
_cell.angle_beta   90.00
_cell.angle_gamma   90.00
#
_symmetry.space_group_name_H-M   'P 1'
#
loop_
_entity.id
_entity.type
_entity.pdbx_description
1 polymer ?
#
loop_
_entity_poly.entity_id
_entity_poly.type
_entity_poly.pdbx_seq_one_letter_code
_entity_poly.pdbx_strand_id
1 'polypeptide(L)'
;MPLLGAKTAPAKFTGKYDSVKKFIRQYKQMCAVYNVSDKEKCRRIVDYCSTRVTRFIEALDSFVDEKWNQLEMDILTYYDAELNESRYLVSDLDQLTDDWRKKGMNNLKRFKAYEVEFLTIANWLRHKGKITQDEQHTKFWYGRNKKLRESVEARYLAAHPGYDPRKVIPRNEISKIVYGIFTRDRFDADLTARKSKHRKRKRKNLLKISDSDSSTTDSQSESDTETSSTSESNRDSKRDHWKQRKKKQKKKKKPKSESDE
;
A
#
# COMPACT_ATOMS: atom_id res chain seq x y z
N MET A 1 0.54 -3.75 -36.99
CA MET A 1 0.18 -3.44 -35.59
C MET A 1 -0.74 -4.52 -35.04
N PRO A 2 -0.66 -4.86 -33.74
CA PRO A 2 -1.50 -5.90 -33.16
C PRO A 2 -2.97 -5.49 -33.20
N LEU A 3 -3.82 -6.42 -33.65
CA LEU A 3 -5.27 -6.29 -33.61
C LEU A 3 -5.74 -6.10 -32.16
N LEU A 4 -6.76 -5.26 -31.98
CA LEU A 4 -7.35 -4.99 -30.68
C LEU A 4 -7.82 -6.30 -30.02
N GLY A 5 -7.39 -6.55 -28.79
CA GLY A 5 -7.72 -7.77 -28.05
C GLY A 5 -6.77 -8.95 -28.28
N ALA A 6 -5.77 -8.83 -29.15
CA ALA A 6 -4.65 -9.76 -29.18
C ALA A 6 -3.90 -9.71 -27.84
N LYS A 7 -3.30 -10.84 -27.41
CA LYS A 7 -2.51 -10.90 -26.16
C LYS A 7 -1.38 -9.84 -26.10
N THR A 8 -0.97 -9.31 -27.25
CA THR A 8 0.08 -8.31 -27.43
C THR A 8 -0.45 -6.88 -27.56
N ALA A 9 -1.77 -6.66 -27.61
CA ALA A 9 -2.36 -5.34 -27.72
C ALA A 9 -2.41 -4.62 -26.37
N PRO A 10 -2.14 -3.30 -26.31
CA PRO A 10 -2.28 -2.54 -25.07
C PRO A 10 -3.74 -2.48 -24.60
N ALA A 11 -3.91 -2.25 -23.30
CA ALA A 11 -5.22 -1.95 -22.73
C ALA A 11 -5.79 -0.67 -23.34
N LYS A 12 -7.12 -0.64 -23.57
CA LYS A 12 -7.81 0.52 -24.14
C LYS A 12 -7.69 1.74 -23.23
N PHE A 13 -7.41 2.89 -23.83
CA PHE A 13 -7.40 4.16 -23.11
C PHE A 13 -8.82 4.66 -22.83
N THR A 14 -9.10 4.90 -21.55
CA THR A 14 -10.44 5.26 -21.05
C THR A 14 -10.60 6.75 -20.72
N GLY A 15 -9.59 7.58 -21.01
CA GLY A 15 -9.65 9.02 -20.72
C GLY A 15 -9.19 9.41 -19.31
N LYS A 16 -8.50 8.53 -18.57
CA LYS A 16 -7.99 8.87 -17.23
C LYS A 16 -6.69 9.66 -17.31
N TYR A 17 -6.64 10.82 -16.65
CA TYR A 17 -5.48 11.73 -16.56
C TYR A 17 -4.18 11.03 -16.14
N ASP A 18 -4.25 10.09 -15.19
CA ASP A 18 -3.11 9.32 -14.71
C ASP A 18 -2.49 8.39 -15.76
N SER A 19 -3.29 7.99 -16.76
CA SER A 19 -2.91 6.98 -17.74
C SER A 19 -2.53 7.55 -19.10
N VAL A 20 -2.84 8.82 -19.40
CA VAL A 20 -2.66 9.43 -20.73
C VAL A 20 -1.21 9.37 -21.18
N LYS A 21 -0.27 9.82 -20.33
CA LYS A 21 1.17 9.80 -20.62
C LYS A 21 1.69 8.36 -20.85
N LYS A 22 1.20 7.40 -20.06
CA LYS A 22 1.57 5.99 -20.21
C LYS A 22 1.04 5.43 -21.52
N PHE A 23 -0.21 5.75 -21.88
CA PHE A 23 -0.86 5.33 -23.10
C PHE A 23 -0.11 5.86 -24.33
N ILE A 24 0.14 7.17 -24.41
CA ILE A 24 0.86 7.79 -25.53
C ILE A 24 2.26 7.19 -25.67
N ARG A 25 2.99 6.99 -24.56
CA ARG A 25 4.30 6.34 -24.59
C ARG A 25 4.24 4.91 -25.14
N GLN A 26 3.29 4.10 -24.69
CA GLN A 26 3.10 2.73 -25.18
C GLN A 26 2.73 2.72 -26.66
N TYR A 27 1.85 3.64 -27.07
CA TYR A 27 1.46 3.81 -28.46
C TYR A 27 2.66 4.16 -29.34
N LYS A 28 3.45 5.17 -28.98
CA LYS A 28 4.69 5.54 -29.68
C LYS A 28 5.68 4.38 -29.80
N GLN A 29 5.87 3.61 -28.72
CA GLN A 29 6.75 2.43 -28.75
C GLN A 29 6.27 1.39 -29.76
N MET A 30 4.96 1.13 -29.83
CA MET A 30 4.42 0.24 -30.85
C MET A 30 4.59 0.82 -32.27
N CYS A 31 4.30 2.10 -32.47
CA CYS A 31 4.47 2.75 -33.78
C CYS A 31 5.92 2.65 -34.25
N ALA A 32 6.89 2.79 -33.35
CA ALA A 32 8.31 2.65 -33.65
C ALA A 32 8.66 1.21 -34.08
N VAL A 33 8.15 0.19 -33.38
CA VAL A 33 8.40 -1.22 -33.75
C VAL A 33 7.83 -1.57 -35.13
N TYR A 34 6.69 -0.98 -35.50
CA TYR A 34 6.02 -1.25 -36.78
C TYR A 34 6.33 -0.22 -37.87
N ASN A 35 7.29 0.69 -37.66
CA ASN A 35 7.66 1.77 -38.60
C ASN A 35 6.46 2.54 -39.17
N VAL A 36 5.51 2.91 -38.31
CA VAL A 36 4.27 3.58 -38.70
C VAL A 36 4.53 5.06 -38.97
N SER A 37 4.07 5.57 -40.12
CA SER A 37 4.16 6.99 -40.48
C SER A 37 3.26 7.87 -39.61
N ASP A 38 3.57 9.17 -39.45
CA ASP A 38 2.82 10.07 -38.58
C ASP A 38 1.33 10.18 -38.92
N LYS A 39 0.99 10.16 -40.22
CA LYS A 39 -0.41 10.15 -40.68
C LYS A 39 -1.14 8.89 -40.24
N GLU A 40 -0.48 7.75 -40.36
CA GLU A 40 -1.04 6.47 -39.95
C GLU A 40 -1.12 6.33 -38.41
N LYS A 41 -0.24 7.02 -37.68
CA LYS A 41 -0.35 7.16 -36.22
C LYS A 41 -1.64 7.90 -35.82
N CYS A 42 -1.96 8.99 -36.50
CA CYS A 42 -3.22 9.71 -36.24
C CYS A 42 -4.42 8.78 -36.44
N ARG A 43 -4.51 8.09 -37.59
CA ARG A 43 -5.66 7.22 -37.89
C ARG A 43 -5.80 6.06 -36.91
N ARG A 44 -4.69 5.41 -36.53
CA ARG A 44 -4.71 4.20 -35.70
C ARG A 44 -4.78 4.45 -34.19
N ILE A 45 -4.64 5.69 -33.70
CA ILE A 45 -4.73 5.94 -32.25
C ILE A 45 -6.12 5.62 -31.70
N VAL A 46 -7.15 5.85 -32.53
CA VAL A 46 -8.57 5.70 -32.20
C VAL A 46 -8.94 4.25 -31.90
N ASP A 47 -8.29 3.31 -32.59
CA ASP A 47 -8.46 1.86 -32.38
C ASP A 47 -8.18 1.49 -30.92
N TYR A 48 -7.12 2.06 -30.33
CA TYR A 48 -6.68 1.77 -28.97
C TYR A 48 -7.40 2.62 -27.90
N CYS A 49 -8.43 3.36 -28.29
CA CYS A 49 -9.24 4.18 -27.40
C CYS A 49 -10.61 3.53 -27.08
N SER A 50 -11.20 3.95 -25.96
CA SER A 50 -12.62 3.67 -25.67
C SER A 50 -13.52 4.50 -26.58
N THR A 51 -14.74 4.04 -26.85
CA THR A 51 -15.70 4.72 -27.76
C THR A 51 -15.93 6.20 -27.42
N ARG A 52 -15.95 6.55 -26.11
CA ARG A 52 -16.10 7.94 -25.68
C ARG A 52 -14.88 8.79 -26.08
N VAL A 53 -13.69 8.26 -25.89
CA VAL A 53 -12.42 8.92 -26.22
C VAL A 53 -12.25 9.00 -27.75
N THR A 54 -12.62 7.95 -28.47
CA THR A 54 -12.67 7.89 -29.94
C THR A 54 -13.46 9.05 -30.52
N ARG A 55 -14.73 9.22 -30.10
CA ARG A 55 -15.59 10.31 -30.58
C ARG A 55 -15.00 11.70 -30.32
N PHE A 56 -14.28 11.85 -29.20
CA PHE A 56 -13.63 13.11 -28.86
C PHE A 56 -12.41 13.36 -29.76
N ILE A 57 -11.55 12.35 -29.93
CA ILE A 57 -10.35 12.44 -30.77
C ILE A 57 -10.73 12.71 -32.24
N GLU A 58 -11.76 12.03 -32.77
CA GLU A 58 -12.26 12.24 -34.13
C GLU A 58 -12.81 13.66 -34.36
N ALA A 59 -13.23 14.35 -33.31
CA ALA A 59 -13.74 15.72 -33.37
C ALA A 59 -12.64 16.80 -33.29
N LEU A 60 -11.37 16.43 -33.09
CA LEU A 60 -10.26 17.39 -33.03
C LEU A 60 -9.76 17.74 -34.43
N ASP A 61 -9.56 19.03 -34.70
CA ASP A 61 -8.98 19.50 -35.98
C ASP A 61 -7.60 18.89 -36.24
N SER A 62 -6.79 18.71 -35.19
CA SER A 62 -5.48 18.05 -35.26
C SER A 62 -5.52 16.60 -35.75
N PHE A 63 -6.65 15.91 -35.55
CA PHE A 63 -6.87 14.56 -36.08
C PHE A 63 -7.23 14.61 -37.57
N VAL A 64 -8.09 15.56 -37.96
CA VAL A 64 -8.50 15.77 -39.36
C VAL A 64 -7.33 16.21 -40.23
N ASP A 65 -6.48 17.10 -39.70
CA ASP A 65 -5.25 17.59 -40.35
C ASP A 65 -4.12 16.54 -40.39
N GLU A 66 -4.30 15.38 -39.75
CA GLU A 66 -3.33 14.29 -39.64
C GLU A 66 -1.98 14.73 -39.01
N LYS A 67 -1.98 15.74 -38.14
CA LYS A 67 -0.78 16.28 -37.49
C LYS A 67 -0.54 15.61 -36.13
N TRP A 68 0.25 14.54 -36.13
CA TRP A 68 0.54 13.77 -34.90
C TRP A 68 1.03 14.61 -33.72
N ASN A 69 1.95 15.53 -33.96
CA ASN A 69 2.55 16.34 -32.89
C ASN A 69 1.52 17.24 -32.20
N GLN A 70 0.60 17.84 -32.97
CA GLN A 70 -0.48 18.67 -32.42
C GLN A 70 -1.52 17.80 -31.72
N LEU A 71 -1.90 16.67 -32.33
CA LEU A 71 -2.84 15.73 -31.74
C LEU A 71 -2.35 15.19 -30.38
N GLU A 72 -1.06 14.90 -30.27
CA GLU A 72 -0.45 14.49 -29.00
C GLU A 72 -0.56 15.57 -27.92
N MET A 73 -0.25 16.82 -28.27
CA MET A 73 -0.37 17.96 -27.35
C MET A 73 -1.82 18.19 -26.93
N ASP A 74 -2.76 18.12 -27.86
CA ASP A 74 -4.19 18.29 -27.57
C ASP A 74 -4.70 17.20 -26.64
N ILE A 75 -4.36 15.93 -26.90
CA ILE A 75 -4.73 14.81 -26.02
C ILE A 75 -4.13 14.99 -24.62
N LEU A 76 -2.88 15.44 -24.52
CA LEU A 76 -2.25 15.72 -23.23
C LEU A 76 -2.94 16.87 -22.49
N THR A 77 -3.36 17.91 -23.20
CA THR A 77 -4.01 19.10 -22.65
C THR A 77 -5.43 18.81 -22.19
N TYR A 78 -6.27 18.24 -23.07
CA TYR A 78 -7.69 17.98 -22.79
C TYR A 78 -7.93 16.91 -21.72
N TYR A 79 -7.02 15.94 -21.59
CA TYR A 79 -7.10 14.95 -20.52
C TYR A 79 -6.28 15.34 -19.27
N ASP A 80 -5.87 16.60 -19.18
CA ASP A 80 -5.19 17.19 -18.03
C ASP A 80 -4.02 16.33 -17.53
N ALA A 81 -3.10 16.03 -18.44
CA ALA A 81 -1.93 15.22 -18.13
C ALA A 81 -0.98 15.91 -17.12
N GLU A 82 -1.18 17.22 -16.89
CA GLU A 82 -0.50 18.02 -15.87
C GLU A 82 -0.96 17.66 -14.45
N LEU A 83 -2.22 17.27 -14.27
CA LEU A 83 -2.73 16.83 -12.96
C LEU A 83 -2.01 15.57 -12.44
N ASN A 84 -1.50 14.72 -13.33
CA ASN A 84 -0.62 13.61 -12.94
C ASN A 84 0.77 14.10 -12.45
N GLU A 85 1.18 15.31 -12.80
CA GLU A 85 2.39 15.97 -12.26
C GLU A 85 2.17 16.63 -10.91
N SER A 86 0.92 16.81 -10.50
CA SER A 86 0.52 17.18 -9.14
C SER A 86 0.02 15.99 -8.31
N ARG A 87 0.24 14.76 -8.77
CA ARG A 87 -0.25 13.51 -8.14
C ARG A 87 0.03 13.42 -6.63
N TYR A 88 1.18 13.91 -6.19
CA TYR A 88 1.46 14.07 -4.76
C TYR A 88 1.85 15.50 -4.41
N LEU A 89 1.36 15.93 -3.25
CA LEU A 89 1.74 17.16 -2.57
C LEU A 89 2.71 16.85 -1.43
N VAL A 90 3.46 17.87 -1.00
CA VAL A 90 4.31 17.77 0.19
C VAL A 90 3.44 17.47 1.42
N SER A 91 2.22 18.02 1.47
CA SER A 91 1.21 17.72 2.49
C SER A 91 0.82 16.24 2.54
N ASP A 92 0.74 15.55 1.40
CA ASP A 92 0.39 14.12 1.38
C ASP A 92 1.47 13.28 2.07
N LEU A 93 2.73 13.69 1.91
CA LEU A 93 3.85 13.05 2.59
C LEU A 93 3.78 13.31 4.11
N ASP A 94 3.42 14.52 4.53
CA ASP A 94 3.27 14.87 5.95
C ASP A 94 2.11 14.10 6.59
N GLN A 95 0.94 14.07 5.93
CA GLN A 95 -0.20 13.27 6.37
C GLN A 95 0.14 11.79 6.50
N LEU A 96 0.86 11.22 5.52
CA LEU A 96 1.32 9.84 5.58
C LEU A 96 2.21 9.63 6.81
N THR A 97 3.16 10.52 7.06
CA THR A 97 4.05 10.39 8.24
C THR A 97 3.30 10.46 9.56
N ASP A 98 2.30 11.34 9.67
CA ASP A 98 1.49 11.48 10.89
C ASP A 98 0.56 10.29 11.09
N ASP A 99 -0.03 9.77 10.03
CA ASP A 99 -0.86 8.55 10.06
C ASP A 99 -0.08 7.35 10.56
N TRP A 100 1.13 7.14 10.01
CA TRP A 100 1.98 6.02 10.39
C TRP A 100 2.55 6.16 11.79
N ARG A 101 2.81 7.40 12.23
CA ARG A 101 3.18 7.71 13.62
C ARG A 101 2.08 7.31 14.61
N LYS A 102 0.80 7.47 14.24
CA LYS A 102 -0.35 7.08 15.07
C LYS A 102 -0.63 5.56 15.02
N LYS A 103 -0.58 4.93 13.83
CA LYS A 103 -0.97 3.52 13.61
C LYS A 103 -0.05 2.48 14.25
N GLY A 104 1.19 2.86 14.55
CA GLY A 104 2.13 2.01 15.26
C GLY A 104 2.79 0.93 14.38
N MET A 105 4.10 1.07 14.16
CA MET A 105 4.95 0.11 13.43
C MET A 105 5.68 -0.89 14.34
N ASN A 106 4.95 -1.89 14.83
CA ASN A 106 5.50 -2.85 15.81
C ASN A 106 6.03 -4.15 15.19
N ASN A 107 5.89 -4.33 13.88
CA ASN A 107 6.23 -5.57 13.17
C ASN A 107 6.90 -5.25 11.85
N LEU A 108 7.78 -6.15 11.39
CA LEU A 108 8.48 -6.04 10.10
C LEU A 108 7.52 -5.81 8.92
N LYS A 109 6.38 -6.51 8.89
CA LYS A 109 5.38 -6.37 7.82
C LYS A 109 4.83 -4.94 7.73
N ARG A 110 4.55 -4.32 8.89
CA ARG A 110 4.04 -2.94 8.95
C ARG A 110 5.14 -1.94 8.58
N PHE A 111 6.37 -2.16 9.04
CA PHE A 111 7.50 -1.31 8.65
C PHE A 111 7.75 -1.36 7.14
N LYS A 112 7.72 -2.54 6.51
CA LYS A 112 7.85 -2.66 5.05
C LYS A 112 6.71 -1.99 4.29
N ALA A 113 5.48 -2.08 4.80
CA ALA A 113 4.34 -1.38 4.20
C ALA A 113 4.54 0.15 4.24
N TYR A 114 4.93 0.68 5.40
CA TYR A 114 5.31 2.09 5.55
C TYR A 114 6.44 2.48 4.59
N GLU A 115 7.51 1.69 4.52
CA GLU A 115 8.66 1.97 3.65
C GLU A 115 8.24 2.04 2.17
N VAL A 116 7.40 1.13 1.70
CA VAL A 116 6.88 1.14 0.32
C VAL A 116 6.01 2.37 0.06
N GLU A 117 5.05 2.66 0.94
CA GLU A 117 4.14 3.80 0.75
C GLU A 117 4.90 5.13 0.81
N PHE A 118 5.77 5.30 1.82
CA PHE A 118 6.60 6.48 1.98
C PHE A 118 7.52 6.68 0.77
N LEU A 119 8.20 5.63 0.29
CA LEU A 119 9.09 5.75 -0.86
C LEU A 119 8.33 6.08 -2.14
N THR A 120 7.10 5.58 -2.30
CA THR A 120 6.26 5.87 -3.46
C THR A 120 5.98 7.37 -3.56
N ILE A 121 5.64 8.02 -2.45
CA ILE A 121 5.35 9.45 -2.41
C ILE A 121 6.65 10.27 -2.42
N ALA A 122 7.59 9.96 -1.52
CA ALA A 122 8.81 10.74 -1.33
C ALA A 122 9.74 10.69 -2.55
N ASN A 123 9.93 9.52 -3.18
CA ASN A 123 10.75 9.47 -4.39
C ASN A 123 10.08 10.22 -5.54
N TRP A 124 8.76 10.13 -5.67
CA TRP A 124 8.04 10.89 -6.69
C TRP A 124 8.22 12.42 -6.47
N LEU A 125 8.08 12.90 -5.24
CA LEU A 125 8.30 14.31 -4.89
C LEU A 125 9.74 14.75 -5.16
N ARG A 126 10.72 13.89 -4.84
CA ARG A 126 12.14 14.14 -5.07
C ARG A 126 12.48 14.21 -6.56
N HIS A 127 11.95 13.28 -7.37
CA HIS A 127 12.16 13.29 -8.82
C HIS A 127 11.54 14.51 -9.51
N LYS A 128 10.50 15.10 -8.91
CA LYS A 128 9.91 16.37 -9.33
C LYS A 128 10.60 17.61 -8.72
N GLY A 129 11.66 17.43 -7.92
CA GLY A 129 12.39 18.53 -7.29
C GLY A 129 11.63 19.26 -6.17
N LYS A 130 10.51 18.71 -5.69
CA LYS A 130 9.67 19.34 -4.64
C LYS A 130 10.24 19.16 -3.23
N ILE A 131 11.11 18.17 -3.03
CA ILE A 131 11.78 17.92 -1.75
C ILE A 131 13.26 17.61 -1.98
N THR A 132 14.09 18.02 -1.03
CA THR A 132 15.52 17.65 -1.01
C THR A 132 15.72 16.25 -0.43
N GLN A 133 16.92 15.69 -0.65
CA GLN A 133 17.27 14.40 -0.07
C GLN A 133 17.29 14.44 1.47
N ASP A 134 17.71 15.55 2.05
CA ASP A 134 17.78 15.71 3.51
C ASP A 134 16.39 15.84 4.12
N GLU A 135 15.47 16.54 3.46
CA GLU A 135 14.05 16.57 3.84
C GLU A 135 13.43 15.17 3.76
N GLN A 136 13.75 14.40 2.72
CA GLN A 136 13.28 13.01 2.60
C GLN A 136 13.74 12.16 3.80
N HIS A 137 15.02 12.24 4.18
CA HIS A 137 15.54 11.50 5.34
C HIS A 137 14.91 11.98 6.66
N THR A 138 14.70 13.29 6.79
CA THR A 138 14.09 13.91 7.97
C THR A 138 12.63 13.45 8.15
N LYS A 139 11.83 13.50 7.08
CA LYS A 139 10.44 13.03 7.09
C LYS A 139 10.36 11.52 7.36
N PHE A 140 11.29 10.74 6.80
CA PHE A 140 11.38 9.31 7.09
C PHE A 140 11.72 9.02 8.56
N TRP A 141 12.54 9.87 9.19
CA TRP A 141 12.78 9.84 10.63
C TRP A 141 11.53 10.14 11.43
N TYR A 142 10.84 11.23 11.09
CA TYR A 142 9.68 11.69 11.83
C TYR A 142 8.47 10.74 11.79
N GLY A 143 8.20 10.10 10.64
CA GLY A 143 7.06 9.19 10.47
C GLY A 143 7.13 7.90 11.30
N ARG A 144 8.20 7.69 12.08
CA ARG A 144 8.34 6.55 12.99
C ARG A 144 7.81 6.82 14.39
N ASN A 145 7.25 5.77 14.99
CA ASN A 145 6.88 5.74 16.40
C ASN A 145 8.02 6.20 17.31
N LYS A 146 7.69 6.90 18.39
CA LYS A 146 8.66 7.35 19.41
C LYS A 146 9.55 6.21 19.91
N LYS A 147 8.95 5.08 20.32
CA LYS A 147 9.68 3.89 20.79
C LYS A 147 10.64 3.30 19.75
N LEU A 148 10.24 3.33 18.47
CA LEU A 148 11.09 2.81 17.40
C LEU A 148 12.24 3.76 17.09
N ARG A 149 11.99 5.08 17.16
CA ARG A 149 13.04 6.09 17.02
C ARG A 149 14.11 5.96 18.10
N GLU A 150 13.72 5.91 19.37
CA GLU A 150 14.65 5.71 20.50
C GLU A 150 15.48 4.43 20.33
N SER A 151 14.83 3.32 19.94
CA SER A 151 15.53 2.05 19.73
C SER A 151 16.51 2.09 18.55
N VAL A 152 16.17 2.79 17.47
CA VAL A 152 17.04 2.95 16.31
C VAL A 152 18.20 3.88 16.65
N GLU A 153 17.94 5.00 17.33
CA GLU A 153 18.95 5.99 17.75
C GLU A 153 20.00 5.36 18.66
N ALA A 154 19.57 4.63 19.69
CA ALA A 154 20.47 3.93 20.60
C ALA A 154 21.38 2.93 19.87
N ARG A 155 20.82 2.15 18.93
CA ARG A 155 21.61 1.21 18.12
C ARG A 155 22.53 1.91 17.12
N TYR A 156 22.10 3.05 16.58
CA TYR A 156 22.90 3.83 15.64
C TYR A 156 24.10 4.48 16.33
N LEU A 157 23.91 5.09 17.51
CA LEU A 157 24.97 5.65 18.34
C LEU A 157 25.96 4.59 18.82
N ALA A 158 25.47 3.39 19.17
CA ALA A 158 26.34 2.27 19.53
C ALA A 158 27.23 1.81 18.36
N ALA A 159 26.72 1.88 17.13
CA ALA A 159 27.48 1.54 15.93
C ALA A 159 28.38 2.69 15.43
N HIS A 160 28.05 3.95 15.75
CA HIS A 160 28.78 5.14 15.31
C HIS A 160 29.03 6.11 16.49
N PRO A 161 30.04 5.85 17.33
CA PRO A 161 30.30 6.66 18.52
C PRO A 161 30.64 8.14 18.26
N GLY A 162 31.12 8.48 17.05
CA GLY A 162 31.44 9.85 16.64
C GLY A 162 30.32 10.57 15.88
N TYR A 163 29.10 10.04 15.91
CA TYR A 163 27.98 10.65 15.20
C TYR A 163 27.47 11.90 15.90
N ASP A 164 27.31 12.99 15.15
CA ASP A 164 26.67 14.22 15.63
C ASP A 164 25.13 14.07 15.62
N PRO A 165 24.45 14.12 16.78
CA PRO A 165 22.99 14.00 16.87
C PRO A 165 22.20 15.07 16.11
N ARG A 166 22.86 16.15 15.68
CA ARG A 166 22.24 17.22 14.89
C ARG A 166 22.06 16.84 13.42
N LYS A 167 22.79 15.85 12.93
CA LYS A 167 22.68 15.39 11.54
C LYS A 167 21.50 14.45 11.41
N VAL A 168 20.97 14.33 10.19
CA VAL A 168 19.88 13.40 9.90
C VAL A 168 20.49 12.04 9.58
N ILE A 169 19.97 10.98 10.21
CA ILE A 169 20.42 9.62 9.92
C ILE A 169 19.91 9.23 8.52
N PRO A 170 20.78 8.75 7.61
CA PRO A 170 20.35 8.31 6.29
C PRO A 170 19.32 7.18 6.40
N ARG A 171 18.25 7.26 5.58
CA ARG A 171 17.19 6.24 5.50
C ARG A 171 17.75 4.81 5.43
N ASN A 172 18.79 4.57 4.64
CA ASN A 172 19.36 3.24 4.44
C ASN A 172 19.88 2.63 5.76
N GLU A 173 20.55 3.44 6.59
CA GLU A 173 21.06 3.01 7.89
C GLU A 173 19.92 2.71 8.87
N ILE A 174 18.88 3.56 8.84
CA ILE A 174 17.65 3.30 9.60
C ILE A 174 17.03 1.96 9.20
N SER A 175 16.83 1.70 7.90
CA SER A 175 16.21 0.46 7.43
C SER A 175 17.04 -0.76 7.87
N LYS A 176 18.38 -0.69 7.78
CA LYS A 176 19.27 -1.76 8.28
C LYS A 176 19.05 -2.04 9.77
N ILE A 177 19.04 -1.01 10.60
CA ILE A 177 18.84 -1.16 12.05
C ILE A 177 17.45 -1.71 12.36
N VAL A 178 16.42 -1.19 11.70
CA VAL A 178 15.03 -1.63 11.91
C VAL A 178 14.85 -3.08 11.49
N TYR A 179 15.48 -3.52 10.40
CA TYR A 179 15.49 -4.92 10.02
C TYR A 179 16.19 -5.79 11.06
N GLY A 180 17.32 -5.34 11.63
CA GLY A 180 17.99 -6.00 12.75
C GLY A 180 17.17 -6.01 14.05
N ILE A 181 16.29 -5.01 14.27
CA ILE A 181 15.34 -5.00 15.39
C ILE A 181 14.23 -6.01 15.15
N PHE A 182 13.68 -6.10 13.94
CA PHE A 182 12.53 -6.97 13.63
C PHE A 182 12.91 -8.34 13.04
N THR A 183 14.17 -8.75 13.11
CA THR A 183 14.63 -10.08 12.68
C THR A 183 13.76 -11.16 13.31
N ARG A 184 13.26 -12.07 12.46
CA ARG A 184 12.37 -13.17 12.85
C ARG A 184 13.17 -14.33 13.44
N ASP A 185 14.33 -14.62 12.87
CA ASP A 185 15.25 -15.65 13.33
C ASP A 185 16.26 -15.07 14.31
N ARG A 186 15.76 -14.50 15.41
CA ARG A 186 16.65 -14.23 16.55
C ARG A 186 16.89 -15.52 17.31
N PHE A 187 18.09 -15.66 17.85
CA PHE A 187 18.46 -16.76 18.75
C PHE A 187 17.41 -16.97 19.88
N ASP A 188 16.81 -15.88 20.38
CA ASP A 188 15.81 -15.90 21.45
C ASP A 188 14.34 -15.90 20.96
N ALA A 189 14.10 -16.06 19.65
CA ALA A 189 12.76 -16.01 19.07
C ALA A 189 11.80 -17.03 19.71
N ASP A 190 12.29 -18.24 20.01
CA ASP A 190 11.47 -19.27 20.65
C ASP A 190 11.14 -18.94 22.12
N LEU A 191 12.06 -18.30 22.83
CA LEU A 191 11.86 -17.86 24.22
C LEU A 191 10.80 -16.76 24.29
N THR A 192 10.87 -15.78 23.37
CA THR A 192 9.89 -14.70 23.29
C THR A 192 8.52 -15.19 22.83
N ALA A 193 8.47 -16.15 21.90
CA ALA A 193 7.23 -16.79 21.46
C ALA A 193 6.53 -17.52 22.62
N ARG A 194 7.26 -18.28 23.43
CA ARG A 194 6.73 -18.97 24.63
C ARG A 194 6.16 -17.99 25.65
N LYS A 195 6.89 -16.93 25.99
CA LYS A 195 6.41 -15.86 26.90
C LYS A 195 5.15 -15.18 26.38
N SER A 196 5.06 -14.91 25.08
CA SER A 196 3.88 -14.27 24.47
C SER A 196 2.63 -15.17 24.52
N LYS A 197 2.80 -16.48 24.27
CA LYS A 197 1.71 -17.47 24.38
C LYS A 197 1.21 -17.61 25.82
N HIS A 198 2.12 -17.62 26.78
CA HIS A 198 1.78 -17.67 28.20
C HIS A 198 1.01 -16.41 28.64
N ARG A 199 1.48 -15.21 28.27
CA ARG A 199 0.76 -13.94 28.53
C ARG A 199 -0.64 -13.91 27.91
N LYS A 200 -0.79 -14.40 26.67
CA LYS A 200 -2.11 -14.50 26.01
C LYS A 200 -3.05 -15.47 26.72
N ARG A 201 -2.55 -16.61 27.20
CA ARG A 201 -3.33 -17.57 28.02
C ARG A 201 -3.76 -16.95 29.34
N LYS A 202 -2.85 -16.27 30.05
CA LYS A 202 -3.15 -15.57 31.31
C LYS A 202 -4.24 -14.50 31.13
N ARG A 203 -4.16 -13.66 30.08
CA ARG A 203 -5.21 -12.66 29.78
C ARG A 203 -6.55 -13.30 29.43
N LYS A 204 -6.57 -14.38 28.63
CA LYS A 204 -7.82 -15.10 28.33
C LYS A 204 -8.45 -15.72 29.57
N ASN A 205 -7.64 -16.18 30.52
CA ASN A 205 -8.14 -16.72 31.78
C ASN A 205 -8.70 -15.61 32.67
N LEU A 206 -8.05 -14.44 32.77
CA LEU A 206 -8.60 -13.29 33.52
C LEU A 206 -9.97 -12.83 32.97
N LEU A 207 -10.09 -12.73 31.64
CA LEU A 207 -11.36 -12.33 31.02
C LEU A 207 -12.49 -13.34 31.30
N LYS A 208 -12.18 -14.64 31.32
CA LYS A 208 -13.15 -15.69 31.68
C LYS A 208 -13.60 -15.67 33.13
N ILE A 209 -12.76 -15.19 34.05
CA ILE A 209 -13.10 -15.08 35.47
C ILE A 209 -14.00 -13.86 35.69
N SER A 210 -13.80 -12.78 34.92
CA SER A 210 -14.62 -11.56 34.98
C SER A 210 -16.05 -11.75 34.44
N ASP A 211 -16.30 -12.75 33.59
CA ASP A 211 -17.65 -13.06 33.07
C ASP A 211 -18.45 -13.98 34.02
N SER A 212 -17.90 -14.35 35.18
CA SER A 212 -18.49 -15.34 36.09
C SER A 212 -18.96 -14.80 37.44
N ASP A 213 -18.82 -13.50 37.70
CA ASP A 213 -19.44 -12.81 38.85
C ASP A 213 -20.15 -11.54 38.37
N SER A 214 -21.42 -11.71 38.02
CA SER A 214 -22.39 -10.61 37.88
C SER A 214 -23.63 -10.99 38.68
N SER A 215 -23.55 -10.81 39.99
CA SER A 215 -24.72 -10.53 40.83
C SER A 215 -24.59 -9.10 41.37
N THR A 216 -25.71 -8.40 41.20
CA THR A 216 -26.06 -7.00 41.45
C THR A 216 -25.56 -6.38 42.76
N THR A 217 -25.13 -5.11 42.73
CA THR A 217 -25.65 -4.02 43.59
C THR A 217 -25.09 -2.66 43.15
N ASP A 218 -25.98 -1.66 43.12
CA ASP A 218 -25.76 -0.27 42.71
C ASP A 218 -24.76 0.50 43.59
N SER A 219 -23.96 1.39 42.97
CA SER A 219 -23.70 2.75 43.46
C SER A 219 -22.89 3.57 42.45
N GLN A 220 -23.32 4.81 42.25
CA GLN A 220 -22.83 5.76 41.25
C GLN A 220 -21.48 6.39 41.63
N SER A 221 -20.62 6.62 40.62
CA SER A 221 -19.73 7.79 40.59
C SER A 221 -19.10 8.00 39.21
N GLU A 222 -19.16 9.25 38.75
CA GLU A 222 -18.62 9.81 37.51
C GLU A 222 -17.08 9.79 37.46
N SER A 223 -16.49 9.53 36.29
CA SER A 223 -15.33 10.28 35.76
C SER A 223 -14.81 9.64 34.46
N ASP A 224 -14.62 10.51 33.47
CA ASP A 224 -14.09 10.27 32.14
C ASP A 224 -12.70 9.60 32.12
N THR A 225 -12.47 8.73 31.13
CA THR A 225 -11.29 8.82 30.24
C THR A 225 -11.34 7.83 29.07
N GLU A 226 -11.43 8.43 27.89
CA GLU A 226 -11.16 7.93 26.53
C GLU A 226 -10.11 6.79 26.45
N THR A 227 -10.52 5.60 25.96
CA THR A 227 -9.60 4.70 25.26
C THR A 227 -10.23 4.12 23.99
N SER A 228 -9.82 4.70 22.87
CA SER A 228 -10.17 4.30 21.51
C SER A 228 -9.89 2.82 21.25
N SER A 229 -10.93 2.14 20.79
CA SER A 229 -10.92 0.75 20.34
C SER A 229 -10.19 0.59 19.00
N THR A 230 -9.25 -0.36 18.92
CA THR A 230 -8.80 -0.91 17.62
C THR A 230 -9.13 -2.39 17.55
N SER A 231 -10.31 -2.63 16.99
CA SER A 231 -10.94 -3.92 16.74
C SER A 231 -10.41 -4.54 15.44
N GLU A 232 -9.23 -5.17 15.44
CA GLU A 232 -8.72 -5.88 14.26
C GLU A 232 -8.11 -7.26 14.56
N SER A 233 -8.77 -8.09 15.38
CA SER A 233 -8.37 -9.50 15.53
C SER A 233 -9.49 -10.53 15.45
N ASN A 234 -10.73 -10.11 15.18
CA ASN A 234 -11.89 -11.01 15.19
C ASN A 234 -12.26 -11.63 13.83
N ARG A 235 -11.50 -11.37 12.75
CA ARG A 235 -11.80 -11.93 11.41
C ARG A 235 -11.15 -13.29 11.13
N ASP A 236 -10.00 -13.61 11.74
CA ASP A 236 -9.31 -14.89 11.50
C ASP A 236 -9.91 -16.06 12.29
N SER A 237 -10.38 -15.83 13.52
CA SER A 237 -10.94 -16.91 14.36
C SER A 237 -12.27 -17.47 13.84
N LYS A 238 -13.10 -16.63 13.19
CA LYS A 238 -14.37 -17.06 12.59
C LYS A 238 -14.18 -17.98 11.38
N ARG A 239 -13.08 -17.81 10.62
CA ARG A 239 -12.83 -18.58 9.39
C ARG A 239 -12.42 -20.03 9.68
N ASP A 240 -11.66 -20.25 10.75
CA ASP A 240 -11.25 -21.59 11.17
C ASP A 240 -12.39 -22.37 11.81
N HIS A 241 -13.26 -21.71 12.57
CA HIS A 241 -14.40 -22.37 13.20
C HIS A 241 -15.45 -22.85 12.18
N TRP A 242 -15.65 -22.09 11.09
CA TRP A 242 -16.54 -22.48 9.98
C TRP A 242 -16.02 -23.73 9.25
N LYS A 243 -14.71 -23.81 8.97
CA LYS A 243 -14.09 -24.96 8.28
C LYS A 243 -14.22 -26.26 9.09
N GLN A 244 -14.14 -26.18 10.42
CA GLN A 244 -14.36 -27.35 11.29
C GLN A 244 -15.83 -27.80 11.34
N ARG A 245 -16.81 -26.88 11.31
CA ARG A 245 -18.25 -27.25 11.26
C ARG A 245 -18.63 -27.96 9.96
N LYS A 246 -18.11 -27.53 8.80
CA LYS A 246 -18.37 -28.19 7.51
C LYS A 246 -17.79 -29.62 7.42
N LYS A 247 -16.64 -29.89 8.06
CA LYS A 247 -16.07 -31.25 8.12
C LYS A 247 -16.87 -32.19 9.03
N LYS A 248 -17.46 -31.70 10.13
CA LYS A 248 -18.33 -32.51 11.01
C LYS A 248 -19.68 -32.86 10.37
N GLN A 249 -20.26 -31.97 9.56
CA GLN A 249 -21.51 -32.27 8.85
C GLN A 249 -21.35 -33.28 7.70
N LYS A 250 -20.22 -33.28 6.98
CA LYS A 250 -19.96 -34.30 5.93
C LYS A 250 -19.75 -35.72 6.46
N LYS A 251 -19.29 -35.89 7.70
CA LYS A 251 -19.12 -37.21 8.33
C LYS A 251 -20.44 -37.83 8.82
N LYS A 252 -21.51 -37.06 8.98
CA LYS A 252 -22.83 -37.54 9.44
C LYS A 252 -23.79 -37.98 8.32
N LYS A 253 -23.42 -37.86 7.04
CA LYS A 253 -24.28 -38.20 5.88
C LYS A 253 -23.78 -39.40 5.04
N LYS A 254 -23.18 -40.42 5.65
CA LYS A 254 -23.00 -41.71 4.98
C LYS A 254 -24.17 -42.63 5.36
N PRO A 255 -25.00 -43.12 4.43
CA PRO A 255 -26.03 -44.11 4.74
C PRO A 255 -25.38 -45.46 5.06
N LYS A 256 -25.94 -46.17 6.05
CA LYS A 256 -25.70 -47.59 6.29
C LYS A 256 -26.34 -48.35 5.13
N SER A 257 -25.55 -49.18 4.45
CA SER A 257 -26.07 -50.23 3.57
C SER A 257 -26.70 -51.33 4.43
N GLU A 258 -27.99 -51.59 4.21
CA GLU A 258 -28.70 -52.77 4.65
C GLU A 258 -28.08 -54.03 4.02
N SER A 259 -28.04 -55.08 4.83
CA SER A 259 -27.65 -56.45 4.53
C SER A 259 -28.93 -57.26 4.35
N ASP A 260 -29.13 -57.82 3.16
CA ASP A 260 -30.10 -58.89 2.91
C ASP A 260 -29.39 -60.24 3.11
N GLU A 261 -29.77 -60.94 4.19
CA GLU A 261 -30.22 -62.35 4.21
C GLU A 261 -30.90 -62.64 5.55
#